data_AF-A0A9W4DV93-F1
#
_entry.id   AF-A0A9W4DV93-F1
#
_cell.length_a   1.000
_cell.length_b   1.000
_cell.length_c   1.000
_cell.angle_alpha   90.00
_cell.angle_beta   90.00
_cell.angle_gamma   90.00
#
_symmetry.space_group_name_H-M   'P 1'
#
loop_
_entity.id
_entity.type
_entity.pdbx_description
1 polymer ?
#
loop_
_entity_poly.entity_id
_entity_poly.type
_entity_poly.pdbx_seq_one_letter_code
_entity_poly.pdbx_strand_id
1 'polypeptide(L)' 'MSSISASRPAATPVVLPAAKAALWMFGAAALALIAYYFVGVDQGAVSVFGKDMHVHEFVHDARHFLGFPCH' A
#
# COMPACT_ATOMS: atom_id res chain seq x y z
N MET A 1 -41.34 -24.27 17.13
CA MET A 1 -40.22 -24.49 16.19
C MET A 1 -38.94 -24.30 17.00
N SER A 2 -38.21 -25.37 17.31
CA SER A 2 -36.96 -25.29 18.09
C SER A 2 -35.80 -25.02 17.15
N SER A 3 -35.19 -23.84 17.25
CA SER A 3 -33.98 -23.49 16.50
C SER A 3 -32.76 -24.11 17.19
N ILE A 4 -32.01 -24.93 16.46
CA ILE A 4 -30.72 -25.46 16.93
C ILE A 4 -29.71 -24.33 16.82
N SER A 5 -29.20 -23.85 17.96
CA SER A 5 -28.12 -22.88 17.97
C SER A 5 -26.81 -23.61 17.68
N ALA A 6 -26.20 -23.33 16.53
CA ALA A 6 -24.92 -23.92 16.16
C ALA A 6 -23.81 -23.29 17.02
N SER A 7 -23.05 -24.14 17.73
CA SER A 7 -21.85 -23.69 18.45
C SER A 7 -20.81 -23.18 17.45
N ARG A 8 -20.46 -21.89 17.54
CA ARG A 8 -19.46 -21.27 16.67
C ARG A 8 -18.07 -21.56 17.24
N PRO A 9 -17.13 -22.13 16.45
CA PRO A 9 -15.79 -22.38 16.95
C PRO A 9 -15.15 -21.08 17.45
N ALA A 10 -14.49 -21.17 18.61
CA ALA A 10 -13.76 -20.07 19.19
C ALA A 10 -12.56 -19.72 18.30
N ALA A 11 -12.31 -18.42 18.08
CA ALA A 11 -11.17 -17.98 17.31
C ALA A 11 -9.88 -18.26 18.10
N THR A 12 -8.95 -18.98 17.48
CA THR A 12 -7.63 -19.23 18.06
C THR A 12 -6.75 -17.98 17.87
N PRO A 13 -6.17 -17.41 18.94
CA PRO A 13 -5.33 -16.22 18.80
C PRO A 13 -4.06 -16.55 18.00
N VAL A 14 -3.71 -15.68 17.05
CA VAL A 14 -2.43 -15.76 16.36
C VAL A 14 -1.35 -15.25 17.32
N VAL A 15 -0.58 -16.18 17.88
CA VAL A 15 0.57 -15.85 18.72
C VAL A 15 1.78 -15.68 17.81
N LEU A 16 2.21 -14.42 17.63
CA LEU A 16 3.37 -14.08 16.80
C LEU A 16 4.49 -13.51 17.67
N PRO A 17 5.74 -14.00 17.56
CA PRO A 17 6.87 -13.40 18.26
C PRO A 17 7.00 -11.91 17.93
N ALA A 18 7.26 -11.08 18.95
CA ALA A 18 7.32 -9.62 18.79
C ALA A 18 8.28 -9.18 17.68
N ALA A 19 9.44 -9.82 17.56
CA ALA A 19 10.40 -9.53 16.50
C ALA A 19 9.84 -9.79 15.09
N LYS A 20 9.06 -10.87 14.92
CA LYS A 20 8.42 -11.19 13.64
C LYS A 20 7.30 -10.21 13.32
N ALA A 21 6.51 -9.80 14.31
CA ALA A 21 5.49 -8.76 14.14
C ALA A 21 6.13 -7.42 13.76
N ALA A 22 7.21 -7.02 14.44
CA ALA A 22 7.94 -5.79 14.15
C ALA A 22 8.51 -5.79 12.72
N LEU A 23 9.08 -6.92 12.27
CA LEU A 23 9.59 -7.05 10.91
C LEU A 23 8.50 -6.87 9.86
N TRP A 24 7.32 -7.47 10.06
CA TRP A 24 6.18 -7.30 9.16
C TRP A 24 5.66 -5.86 9.14
N MET A 25 5.52 -5.23 10.32
CA MET A 25 5.07 -3.84 10.40
C MET A 25 6.07 -2.89 9.73
N PHE A 26 7.37 -3.08 9.97
CA PHE A 26 8.41 -2.30 9.32
C PHE A 26 8.38 -2.49 7.79
N GLY A 27 8.27 -3.73 7.32
CA GLY A 27 8.17 -4.01 5.89
C GLY A 27 6.95 -3.35 5.24
N ALA A 28 5.79 -3.43 5.90
CA ALA A 28 4.57 -2.78 5.43
C ALA A 28 4.72 -1.25 5.40
N ALA A 29 5.28 -0.65 6.46
CA ALA A 29 5.51 0.79 6.53
C ALA A 29 6.51 1.26 5.47
N ALA A 30 7.61 0.52 5.27
CA ALA A 30 8.59 0.81 4.23
C ALA A 30 7.97 0.75 2.82
N LEU A 31 7.19 -0.29 2.52
CA LEU A 31 6.47 -0.41 1.26
C LEU A 31 5.48 0.74 1.03
N ALA A 32 4.75 1.14 2.07
CA ALA A 32 3.83 2.28 2.00
C ALA A 32 4.57 3.60 1.68
N LEU A 33 5.73 3.82 2.31
CA LEU A 33 6.56 4.99 2.03
C LEU A 33 7.13 4.98 0.60
N ILE A 34 7.55 3.81 0.10
CA ILE A 34 8.01 3.66 -1.29
C ILE A 34 6.87 3.99 -2.27
N ALA A 35 5.66 3.46 -2.03
CA ALA A 35 4.50 3.77 -2.86
C ALA A 35 4.16 5.26 -2.82
N TYR A 36 4.17 5.86 -1.63
CA TYR A 36 3.93 7.30 -1.46
C TYR A 36 4.96 8.16 -2.20
N TYR A 37 6.23 7.78 -2.17
CA TYR A 37 7.29 8.47 -2.90
C TYR A 37 7.01 8.46 -4.41
N PHE A 38 6.80 7.29 -5.02
CA PHE A 38 6.62 7.21 -6.47
C PHE A 38 5.31 7.83 -6.96
N VAL A 39 4.21 7.70 -6.20
CA VAL A 39 2.90 8.24 -6.59
C VAL A 39 2.79 9.74 -6.30
N GLY A 40 3.42 10.22 -5.22
CA GLY A 40 3.19 11.58 -4.71
C GLY A 40 4.38 12.52 -4.85
N VAL A 41 5.60 12.05 -4.60
CA VAL A 41 6.80 12.89 -4.51
C VAL A 41 7.55 12.96 -5.84
N ASP A 42 7.62 11.85 -6.59
CA ASP A 42 8.38 11.70 -7.83
C ASP A 42 7.66 12.34 -9.04
N GLN A 43 7.29 13.62 -8.92
CA GLN A 43 6.54 14.38 -9.92
C GLN A 43 7.45 15.20 -10.86
N GLY A 44 8.69 14.76 -11.08
CA GLY A 44 9.68 15.45 -11.93
C GLY A 44 10.46 16.59 -11.26
N ALA A 45 9.99 17.12 -10.13
CA ALA A 45 10.68 18.20 -9.40
C ALA A 45 11.59 17.71 -8.26
N VAL A 46 11.28 16.54 -7.67
CA VAL A 46 11.90 16.04 -6.42
C VAL A 46 12.29 14.56 -6.54
N SER A 47 12.89 14.17 -7.67
CA SER A 47 13.34 12.80 -7.86
C SER A 47 14.70 12.53 -7.20
N VAL A 48 14.74 11.52 -6.34
CA VAL A 48 15.94 10.95 -5.71
C VAL A 48 16.85 10.30 -6.77
N PHE A 49 16.28 9.85 -7.89
CA PHE A 49 17.02 9.30 -9.02
C PHE A 49 17.51 10.37 -10.01
N GLY A 50 17.43 11.66 -9.64
CA GLY A 50 17.98 12.77 -10.41
C GLY A 50 16.95 13.44 -11.32
N LYS A 51 17.22 13.52 -12.63
CA LYS A 51 16.29 14.07 -13.63
C LYS A 51 15.50 12.98 -14.34
N ASP A 52 15.26 11.87 -13.66
CA ASP A 52 14.48 10.76 -14.20
C ASP A 52 12.98 11.07 -14.10
N MET A 53 12.25 10.89 -15.21
CA MET A 53 10.84 11.24 -15.35
C MET A 53 9.96 10.07 -15.80
N HIS A 54 10.52 8.85 -15.95
CA HIS A 54 9.75 7.71 -16.44
C HIS A 54 8.55 7.39 -15.53
N VAL A 55 8.73 7.49 -14.21
CA VAL A 55 7.62 7.28 -13.26
C VAL A 55 6.59 8.39 -13.37
N HIS A 56 7.03 9.65 -13.46
CA HIS A 56 6.14 10.77 -13.63
C HIS A 56 5.28 10.62 -14.89
N GLU A 57 5.88 10.33 -16.03
CA GLU A 57 5.17 10.13 -17.31
C GLU A 57 4.22 8.94 -17.23
N PHE A 58 4.65 7.81 -16.66
CA PHE A 58 3.79 6.64 -16.45
C PHE A 58 2.55 6.97 -15.61
N VAL A 59 2.74 7.63 -14.46
CA VAL A 59 1.63 8.00 -13.56
C VAL A 59 0.74 9.07 -14.21
N HIS A 60 1.35 10.00 -14.93
CA HIS A 60 0.66 11.06 -15.67
C HIS A 60 -0.25 10.46 -16.76
N ASP A 61 0.26 9.51 -17.55
CA ASP A 61 -0.50 8.83 -18.60
C ASP A 61 -1.61 7.94 -18.02
N ALA A 62 -1.34 7.24 -16.91
CA ALA A 62 -2.35 6.42 -16.25
C ALA A 62 -3.55 7.26 -15.77
N ARG A 63 -3.33 8.49 -15.27
CA ARG A 63 -4.45 9.34 -14.87
C ARG A 63 -5.27 9.80 -16.07
N HIS A 64 -4.62 10.11 -17.19
CA HIS A 64 -5.30 10.47 -18.43
C HIS A 64 -6.14 9.32 -18.95
N PHE A 65 -5.59 8.10 -18.90
CA PHE A 65 -6.31 6.88 -19.24
C PHE A 65 -7.56 6.69 -18.37
N LEU A 66 -7.49 7.05 -17.08
CA LEU A 66 -8.64 7.02 -16.16
C LEU A 66 -9.56 8.26 -16.27
N GLY A 67 -9.30 9.19 -17.19
CA GLY A 67 -10.13 10.37 -17.45
C GLY A 67 -9.95 11.51 -16.45
N PHE A 68 -8.92 11.47 -15.60
CA PHE A 68 -8.63 12.58 -14.70
C PHE A 68 -7.98 13.75 -15.47
N PRO A 69 -8.46 14.99 -15.30
CA PRO A 69 -7.93 16.15 -16.00
C PRO A 69 -6.54 16.50 -15.51
N CYS A 70 -5.63 16.87 -16.41
CA CYS A 70 -4.38 17.56 -16.09
C CYS A 70 -4.48 19.07 -16.19
N HIS A 71 -3.70 19.74 -15.33
CA HIS A 71 -3.48 21.19 -15.20
C HIS A 71 -4.39 22.09 -16.04
#